data_AF-A0AA44ULY7-F1
#
_entry.id   AF-A0AA44ULY7-F1
#
_cell.length_a   1.000
_cell.length_b   1.000
_cell.length_c   1.000
_cell.angle_alpha   90.00
_cell.angle_beta   90.00
_cell.angle_gamma   90.00
#
_symmetry.space_group_name_H-M   'P 1'
#
loop_
_entity.id
_entity.type
_entity.pdbx_description
1 polymer ?
#
loop_
_entity_poly.entity_id
_entity_poly.type
_entity_poly.pdbx_seq_one_letter_code
_entity_poly.pdbx_strand_id
1 'polypeptide(L)'
;MSEDAPTDVASLRAAVAAGARPRFVPFWGSEPAPGDVHVLSQWHPSPFVVDGVRYATAEHWMMAAKARTFGDDDALDRVLSDDDPDTAKRAGREVRGFDSQVWAARRVEVVVEGNRAKFRSAERLTAALLGTGDAVLVEASPVDRIWGIGLAADDPDLGAPDRWPGRNLLGFALMRVRAGLGSH
;
A
#
# COMPACT_ATOMS: atom_id res chain seq x y z
N MET A 1 3.42 16.00 -19.62
CA MET A 1 3.77 15.12 -18.50
C MET A 1 3.56 15.95 -17.25
N SER A 2 2.50 15.72 -16.47
CA SER A 2 2.24 16.57 -15.29
C SER A 2 3.30 16.28 -14.23
N GLU A 3 4.10 17.29 -13.91
CA GLU A 3 5.31 17.16 -13.11
C GLU A 3 5.11 16.97 -11.61
N ASP A 4 3.89 17.00 -11.05
CA ASP A 4 3.73 16.81 -9.59
C ASP A 4 2.46 16.03 -9.23
N ALA A 5 2.47 14.71 -9.46
CA ALA A 5 1.50 13.85 -8.76
C ALA A 5 1.83 13.88 -7.26
N PRO A 6 0.83 14.08 -6.37
CA PRO A 6 1.10 14.20 -4.95
C PRO A 6 1.72 12.91 -4.39
N THR A 7 2.76 13.05 -3.57
CA THR A 7 3.52 11.94 -2.99
C THR A 7 3.17 11.69 -1.52
N ASP A 8 2.40 12.59 -0.92
CA ASP A 8 1.92 12.50 0.44
C ASP A 8 0.62 13.32 0.63
N VAL A 9 0.03 13.20 1.81
CA VAL A 9 -1.22 13.91 2.12
C VAL A 9 -1.04 15.43 2.14
N ALA A 10 0.16 15.93 2.47
CA ALA A 10 0.42 17.37 2.56
C ALA A 10 0.46 18.03 1.17
N SER A 11 1.19 17.42 0.23
CA SER A 11 1.22 17.82 -1.18
C SER A 11 -0.14 17.69 -1.85
N LEU A 12 -0.91 16.63 -1.53
CA LEU A 12 -2.29 16.47 -2.01
C LEU A 12 -3.20 17.61 -1.51
N ARG A 13 -3.14 17.94 -0.21
CA ARG A 13 -3.91 19.05 0.37
C ARG A 13 -3.54 20.38 -0.28
N ALA A 14 -2.25 20.64 -0.44
CA ALA A 14 -1.76 21.85 -1.11
C ALA A 14 -2.28 21.96 -2.55
N ALA A 15 -2.26 20.86 -3.32
CA ALA A 15 -2.79 20.82 -4.68
C ALA A 15 -4.30 21.10 -4.72
N VAL A 16 -5.08 20.48 -3.82
CA VAL A 16 -6.54 20.70 -3.73
C VAL A 16 -6.85 22.14 -3.34
N ALA A 17 -6.13 22.70 -2.36
CA ALA A 17 -6.25 24.10 -1.95
C ALA A 17 -5.89 25.07 -3.09
N ALA A 18 -4.94 24.71 -3.94
CA ALA A 18 -4.57 25.44 -5.16
C ALA A 18 -5.58 25.27 -6.32
N GLY A 19 -6.67 24.52 -6.12
CA GLY A 19 -7.75 24.36 -7.11
C GLY A 19 -7.75 23.04 -7.86
N ALA A 20 -6.83 22.12 -7.59
CA ALA A 20 -6.86 20.80 -8.21
C ALA A 20 -8.14 20.04 -7.83
N ARG A 21 -8.63 19.21 -8.75
CA ARG A 21 -9.81 18.35 -8.57
C ARG A 21 -9.45 16.91 -8.96
N PRO A 22 -8.62 16.23 -8.16
CA PRO A 22 -8.18 14.88 -8.48
C PRO A 22 -9.37 13.91 -8.44
N ARG A 23 -9.34 12.90 -9.33
CA ARG A 23 -10.19 11.72 -9.21
C ARG A 23 -9.64 10.81 -8.12
N PHE A 24 -10.50 10.34 -7.22
CA PHE A 24 -10.14 9.39 -6.18
C PHE A 24 -10.58 7.98 -6.56
N VAL A 25 -9.72 6.99 -6.29
CA VAL A 25 -10.04 5.56 -6.41
C VAL A 25 -9.87 4.93 -5.03
N PRO A 26 -10.96 4.74 -4.27
CA PRO A 26 -10.90 4.07 -2.99
C PRO A 26 -10.72 2.56 -3.17
N PHE A 27 -9.94 1.96 -2.28
CA PHE A 27 -9.80 0.52 -2.14
C PHE A 27 -9.61 0.18 -0.66
N TRP A 28 -10.19 -0.92 -0.21
CA TRP A 28 -9.99 -1.46 1.13
C TRP A 28 -10.46 -2.92 1.16
N GLY A 29 -9.68 -3.78 1.82
CA GLY A 29 -10.06 -5.19 2.02
C GLY A 29 -10.28 -5.97 0.71
N SER A 30 -11.24 -6.89 0.76
CA SER A 30 -11.58 -7.83 -0.32
C SER A 30 -13.04 -7.71 -0.79
N GLU A 31 -13.81 -6.75 -0.27
CA GLU A 31 -15.22 -6.58 -0.62
C GLU A 31 -15.39 -5.94 -2.00
N PRO A 32 -16.34 -6.39 -2.84
CA PRO A 32 -16.44 -6.01 -4.24
C PRO A 32 -16.69 -4.50 -4.44
N ALA A 33 -15.83 -3.87 -5.22
CA ALA A 33 -15.98 -2.52 -5.76
C ALA A 33 -16.00 -2.59 -7.30
N PRO A 34 -16.55 -1.59 -8.01
CA PRO A 34 -16.52 -1.58 -9.47
C PRO A 34 -15.09 -1.54 -10.00
N GLY A 35 -14.68 -2.59 -10.73
CA GLY A 35 -13.33 -2.75 -11.31
C GLY A 35 -12.37 -3.56 -10.43
N ASP A 36 -11.23 -3.98 -10.99
CA ASP A 36 -10.22 -4.81 -10.31
C ASP A 36 -9.43 -4.07 -9.22
N VAL A 37 -10.00 -3.06 -8.54
CA VAL A 37 -9.28 -2.23 -7.55
C VAL A 37 -8.85 -3.00 -6.30
N HIS A 38 -9.40 -4.19 -6.06
CA HIS A 38 -8.96 -5.08 -4.98
C HIS A 38 -7.49 -5.46 -5.08
N VAL A 39 -6.94 -5.53 -6.30
CA VAL A 39 -5.53 -5.85 -6.48
C VAL A 39 -4.61 -4.80 -5.84
N LEU A 40 -5.10 -3.60 -5.53
CA LEU A 40 -4.36 -2.55 -4.84
C LEU A 40 -4.12 -2.86 -3.35
N SER A 41 -5.01 -3.66 -2.74
CA SER A 41 -4.90 -4.06 -1.34
C SER A 41 -3.64 -4.91 -1.09
N GLN A 42 -2.97 -4.69 0.05
CA GLN A 42 -1.86 -5.54 0.49
C GLN A 42 -2.29 -6.98 0.77
N TRP A 43 -3.58 -7.19 1.04
CA TRP A 43 -4.17 -8.47 1.42
C TRP A 43 -4.68 -9.28 0.23
N HIS A 44 -4.76 -8.68 -0.95
CA HIS A 44 -5.22 -9.39 -2.14
C HIS A 44 -4.23 -10.53 -2.52
N PRO A 45 -4.70 -11.78 -2.66
CA PRO A 45 -3.87 -12.92 -3.05
C PRO A 45 -3.23 -12.69 -4.42
N SER A 46 -1.93 -12.41 -4.42
CA SER A 46 -1.16 -12.16 -5.63
C SER A 46 0.28 -12.57 -5.38
N PRO A 47 0.58 -13.87 -5.41
CA PRO A 47 1.90 -14.34 -5.06
C PRO A 47 2.98 -13.77 -5.98
N PHE A 48 4.14 -13.45 -5.39
CA PHE A 48 5.32 -13.00 -6.11
C PHE A 48 6.58 -13.50 -5.43
N VAL A 49 7.70 -13.45 -6.16
CA VAL A 49 8.99 -13.94 -5.70
C VAL A 49 9.99 -12.80 -5.71
N VAL A 50 10.75 -12.64 -4.62
CA VAL A 50 11.89 -11.73 -4.52
C VAL A 50 13.05 -12.50 -3.89
N ASP A 51 14.22 -12.47 -4.53
CA ASP A 51 15.43 -13.16 -4.06
C ASP A 51 15.20 -14.64 -3.71
N GLY A 52 14.39 -15.33 -4.52
CA GLY A 52 14.06 -16.75 -4.34
C GLY A 52 13.01 -17.04 -3.25
N VAL A 53 12.52 -16.04 -2.52
CA VAL A 53 11.48 -16.19 -1.49
C VAL A 53 10.12 -15.86 -2.08
N ARG A 54 9.16 -16.79 -1.94
CA ARG A 54 7.75 -16.56 -2.31
C ARG A 54 7.02 -15.83 -1.20
N TYR A 55 6.25 -14.82 -1.58
CA TYR A 55 5.31 -14.09 -0.72
C TYR A 55 3.90 -14.29 -1.25
N ALA A 56 2.97 -14.74 -0.41
CA ALA A 56 1.58 -14.96 -0.82
C ALA A 56 0.85 -13.65 -1.13
N THR A 57 1.14 -12.61 -0.35
CA THR A 57 0.59 -11.26 -0.50
C THR A 57 1.66 -10.20 -0.22
N ALA A 58 1.36 -8.94 -0.52
CA ALA A 58 2.27 -7.84 -0.20
C ALA A 58 2.34 -7.55 1.32
N GLU A 59 1.32 -7.96 2.09
CA GLU A 59 1.37 -7.99 3.56
C GLU A 59 2.49 -8.91 4.07
N HIS A 60 2.65 -10.11 3.47
CA HIS A 60 3.73 -11.03 3.83
C HIS A 60 5.10 -10.40 3.59
N TRP A 61 5.29 -9.73 2.46
CA TRP A 61 6.52 -8.99 2.18
C TRP A 61 6.78 -7.91 3.23
N MET A 62 5.78 -7.08 3.53
CA MET A 62 5.92 -5.97 4.49
C MET A 62 6.29 -6.49 5.89
N MET A 63 5.62 -7.56 6.36
CA MET A 63 5.88 -8.14 7.68
C MET A 63 7.21 -8.90 7.73
N ALA A 64 7.62 -9.58 6.66
CA ALA A 64 8.91 -10.24 6.56
C ALA A 64 10.06 -9.22 6.57
N ALA A 65 9.93 -8.13 5.83
CA ALA A 65 10.90 -7.04 5.84
C ALA A 65 10.97 -6.33 7.21
N LYS A 66 9.83 -6.22 7.91
CA LYS A 66 9.80 -5.74 9.29
C LYS A 66 10.56 -6.68 10.23
N ALA A 67 10.30 -7.98 10.18
CA ALA A 67 11.01 -8.98 10.98
C ALA A 67 12.54 -8.93 10.74
N ARG A 68 12.96 -8.90 9.45
CA ARG A 68 14.38 -8.75 9.07
C ARG A 68 15.01 -7.45 9.55
N THR A 69 14.25 -6.35 9.58
CA THR A 69 14.74 -5.06 10.07
C THR A 69 15.18 -5.14 11.53
N PHE A 70 14.49 -5.96 12.33
CA PHE A 70 14.74 -6.09 13.76
C PHE A 70 15.44 -7.40 14.15
N GLY A 71 15.90 -8.19 13.17
CA GLY A 71 16.60 -9.45 13.38
C GLY A 71 15.74 -10.51 14.10
N ASP A 72 14.42 -10.51 13.87
CA ASP A 72 13.50 -11.47 14.48
C ASP A 72 13.18 -12.62 13.52
N ASP A 73 14.07 -13.61 13.45
CA ASP A 73 13.93 -14.78 12.57
C ASP A 73 12.69 -15.62 12.92
N ASP A 74 12.33 -15.74 14.20
CA ASP A 74 11.11 -16.44 14.62
C ASP A 74 9.83 -15.75 14.10
N ALA A 75 9.82 -14.41 14.03
CA ALA A 75 8.72 -13.69 13.41
C ALA A 75 8.75 -13.84 11.88
N LEU A 76 9.92 -13.85 11.26
CA LEU A 76 10.07 -14.06 9.82
C LEU A 76 9.51 -15.43 9.39
N ASP A 77 9.85 -16.49 10.12
CA ASP A 77 9.38 -17.85 9.85
C ASP A 77 7.85 -17.94 9.99
N ARG A 78 7.27 -17.32 11.02
CA ARG A 78 5.81 -17.24 11.21
C ARG A 78 5.12 -16.40 10.15
N VAL A 79 5.76 -15.36 9.63
CA VAL A 79 5.21 -14.59 8.50
C VAL A 79 5.14 -15.44 7.25
N LEU A 80 6.07 -16.38 7.05
CA LEU A 80 6.19 -17.18 5.83
C LEU A 80 5.58 -18.59 5.95
N SER A 81 4.94 -18.92 7.08
CA SER A 81 4.49 -20.29 7.38
C SER A 81 3.22 -20.71 6.67
N ASP A 82 2.37 -19.76 6.26
CA ASP A 82 1.16 -20.01 5.48
C ASP A 82 0.88 -18.84 4.53
N ASP A 83 -0.23 -18.93 3.78
CA ASP A 83 -0.63 -17.94 2.78
C ASP A 83 -1.68 -16.94 3.33
N ASP A 84 -2.06 -17.01 4.62
CA ASP A 84 -3.06 -16.14 5.23
C ASP A 84 -2.45 -14.79 5.64
N PRO A 85 -2.89 -13.67 5.03
CA PRO A 85 -2.39 -12.35 5.40
C PRO A 85 -2.66 -11.98 6.88
N ASP A 86 -3.66 -12.57 7.54
CA ASP A 86 -3.86 -12.34 8.98
C ASP A 86 -2.74 -12.95 9.83
N THR A 87 -2.27 -14.16 9.49
CA THR A 87 -1.10 -14.78 10.13
C THR A 87 0.12 -13.89 10.00
N ALA A 88 0.42 -13.42 8.78
CA ALA A 88 1.54 -12.51 8.52
C ALA A 88 1.43 -11.22 9.34
N LYS A 89 0.25 -10.58 9.37
CA LYS A 89 0.02 -9.35 10.13
C LYS A 89 0.18 -9.56 11.63
N ARG A 90 -0.32 -10.68 12.18
CA ARG A 90 -0.17 -11.02 13.59
C ARG A 90 1.30 -11.21 13.96
N ALA A 91 2.03 -12.02 13.19
CA ALA A 91 3.47 -12.22 13.40
C ALA A 91 4.24 -10.89 13.33
N GLY A 92 3.90 -10.03 12.35
CA GLY A 92 4.50 -8.71 12.21
C GLY A 92 4.19 -7.71 13.34
N ARG A 93 3.06 -7.88 14.05
CA ARG A 93 2.75 -7.11 15.28
C ARG A 93 3.60 -7.53 16.47
N GLU A 94 4.06 -8.78 16.48
CA GLU A 94 4.80 -9.40 17.57
C GLU A 94 6.32 -9.38 17.36
N VAL A 95 6.81 -8.70 16.31
CA VAL A 95 8.24 -8.54 16.04
C VAL A 95 8.96 -7.95 17.27
N ARG A 96 9.92 -8.70 17.78
CA ARG A 96 10.78 -8.33 18.91
C ARG A 96 11.76 -7.23 18.50
N GLY A 97 12.15 -6.42 19.47
CA GLY A 97 13.08 -5.30 19.22
C GLY A 97 12.49 -4.19 18.34
N PHE A 98 11.18 -4.18 18.11
CA PHE A 98 10.53 -3.19 17.27
C PHE A 98 10.77 -1.76 17.78
N ASP A 99 11.38 -0.97 16.91
CA ASP A 99 11.51 0.47 17.07
C ASP A 99 10.67 1.20 16.02
N SER A 100 9.74 2.02 16.48
CA SER A 100 8.80 2.72 15.61
C SER A 100 9.46 3.77 14.72
N GLN A 101 10.55 4.40 15.16
CA GLN A 101 11.27 5.43 14.41
C GLN A 101 12.12 4.78 13.32
N VAL A 102 12.84 3.70 13.65
CA VAL A 102 13.59 2.88 12.69
C VAL A 102 12.65 2.35 11.61
N TRP A 103 11.47 1.84 11.99
CA TRP A 103 10.50 1.37 11.02
C TRP A 103 9.93 2.50 10.17
N ALA A 104 9.55 3.63 10.78
CA ALA A 104 9.00 4.78 10.08
C ALA A 104 9.95 5.33 8.99
N ALA A 105 11.26 5.30 9.25
CA ALA A 105 12.29 5.76 8.31
C ALA A 105 12.39 4.91 7.03
N ARG A 106 11.93 3.65 7.03
CA ARG A 106 12.13 2.72 5.91
C ARG A 106 10.86 2.07 5.35
N ARG A 107 9.76 2.05 6.12
CA ARG A 107 8.54 1.30 5.77
C ARG A 107 7.97 1.65 4.39
N VAL A 108 8.09 2.91 3.97
CA VAL A 108 7.54 3.37 2.69
C VAL A 108 8.30 2.73 1.53
N GLU A 109 9.64 2.76 1.56
CA GLU A 109 10.46 2.12 0.53
C GLU A 109 10.22 0.61 0.48
N VAL A 110 10.14 -0.06 1.65
CA VAL A 110 9.80 -1.48 1.73
C VAL A 110 8.47 -1.78 1.04
N VAL A 111 7.42 -0.99 1.30
CA VAL A 111 6.11 -1.20 0.68
C VAL A 111 6.11 -0.86 -0.80
N VAL A 112 6.90 0.14 -1.24
CA VAL A 112 7.09 0.44 -2.68
C VAL A 112 7.77 -0.73 -3.38
N GLU A 113 8.82 -1.31 -2.80
CA GLU A 113 9.54 -2.46 -3.35
C GLU A 113 8.64 -3.69 -3.47
N GLY A 114 7.90 -4.03 -2.40
CA GLY A 114 6.97 -5.15 -2.39
C GLY A 114 5.85 -4.99 -3.41
N ASN A 115 5.25 -3.81 -3.48
CA ASN A 115 4.24 -3.53 -4.49
C ASN A 115 4.82 -3.56 -5.91
N ARG A 116 6.03 -3.04 -6.13
CA ARG A 116 6.69 -3.13 -7.43
C ARG A 116 6.89 -4.59 -7.85
N ALA A 117 7.34 -5.46 -6.95
CA ALA A 117 7.50 -6.88 -7.22
C ALA A 117 6.15 -7.55 -7.52
N LYS A 118 5.13 -7.32 -6.69
CA LYS A 118 3.75 -7.80 -6.90
C LYS A 118 3.20 -7.36 -8.27
N PHE A 119 3.23 -6.07 -8.57
CA PHE A 119 2.60 -5.55 -9.78
C PHE A 119 3.35 -5.93 -11.06
N ARG A 120 4.63 -6.29 -10.97
CA ARG A 120 5.42 -6.86 -12.09
C ARG A 120 5.28 -8.38 -12.24
N SER A 121 4.72 -9.08 -11.26
CA SER A 121 4.66 -10.55 -11.30
C SER A 121 3.67 -11.10 -12.34
N ALA A 122 2.72 -10.28 -12.80
CA ALA A 122 1.79 -10.65 -13.85
C ALA A 122 1.30 -9.41 -14.63
N GLU A 123 1.17 -9.56 -15.95
CA GLU A 123 0.70 -8.49 -16.86
C GLU A 123 -0.66 -7.93 -16.44
N ARG A 124 -1.58 -8.79 -15.99
CA ARG A 124 -2.91 -8.36 -15.50
C ARG A 124 -2.82 -7.39 -14.31
N LEU A 125 -1.84 -7.60 -13.41
CA LEU A 125 -1.65 -6.73 -12.25
C LEU A 125 -1.05 -5.39 -12.70
N THR A 126 -0.02 -5.44 -13.56
CA THR A 126 0.54 -4.22 -14.17
C THR A 126 -0.55 -3.40 -14.84
N ALA A 127 -1.37 -4.03 -15.69
CA ALA A 127 -2.48 -3.39 -16.39
C ALA A 127 -3.51 -2.79 -15.42
N ALA A 128 -3.87 -3.50 -14.36
CA ALA A 128 -4.79 -2.99 -13.35
C ALA A 128 -4.27 -1.73 -12.65
N LEU A 129 -2.98 -1.69 -12.26
CA LEU A 129 -2.38 -0.51 -11.63
C LEU A 129 -2.26 0.66 -12.61
N LEU A 130 -1.80 0.41 -13.86
CA LEU A 130 -1.72 1.44 -14.90
C LEU A 130 -3.11 1.98 -15.29
N GLY A 131 -4.13 1.11 -15.31
CA GLY A 131 -5.52 1.45 -15.61
C GLY A 131 -6.14 2.42 -14.61
N THR A 132 -5.53 2.62 -13.44
CA THR A 132 -5.95 3.68 -12.50
C THR A 132 -5.63 5.09 -13.02
N GLY A 133 -4.79 5.23 -14.06
CA GLY A 133 -4.48 6.48 -14.73
C GLY A 133 -3.80 7.49 -13.81
N ASP A 134 -4.33 8.70 -13.76
CA ASP A 134 -3.86 9.81 -12.94
C ASP A 134 -4.56 9.91 -11.57
N ALA A 135 -5.44 8.96 -11.23
CA ALA A 135 -6.19 9.02 -9.97
C ALA A 135 -5.27 8.96 -8.74
N VAL A 136 -5.73 9.62 -7.68
CA VAL A 136 -5.22 9.43 -6.33
C VAL A 136 -5.81 8.14 -5.79
N LEU A 137 -4.94 7.18 -5.49
CA LEU A 137 -5.33 5.89 -4.90
C LEU A 137 -5.53 6.09 -3.40
N VAL A 138 -6.62 5.59 -2.86
CA VAL A 138 -7.03 5.86 -1.46
C VAL A 138 -7.27 4.54 -0.74
N GLU A 139 -6.40 4.20 0.21
CA GLU A 139 -6.64 3.07 1.13
C GLU A 139 -7.71 3.51 2.14
N ALA A 140 -8.96 3.17 1.84
CA ALA A 140 -10.17 3.60 2.56
C ALA A 140 -10.45 2.71 3.79
N SER A 141 -9.41 2.51 4.60
CA SER A 141 -9.52 1.78 5.86
C SER A 141 -9.95 2.72 7.01
N PRO A 142 -11.08 2.46 7.70
CA PRO A 142 -11.52 3.27 8.83
C PRO A 142 -10.66 3.09 10.09
N VAL A 143 -9.89 1.99 10.15
CA VAL A 143 -9.09 1.61 11.32
C VAL A 143 -7.58 1.81 11.15
N ASP A 144 -7.13 2.17 9.93
CA ASP A 144 -5.71 2.44 9.65
C ASP A 144 -5.50 3.92 9.29
N ARG A 145 -4.79 4.65 10.16
CA ARG A 145 -4.44 6.07 9.95
C ARG A 145 -3.01 6.28 9.45
N ILE A 146 -2.25 5.21 9.24
CA ILE A 146 -0.89 5.26 8.72
C ILE A 146 -0.92 4.94 7.23
N TRP A 147 -1.36 3.73 6.88
CA TRP A 147 -1.43 3.29 5.48
C TRP A 147 -2.70 3.77 4.80
N GLY A 148 -3.79 3.88 5.56
CA GLY A 148 -5.08 4.38 5.10
C GLY A 148 -5.39 5.83 5.46
N ILE A 149 -6.56 6.28 5.01
CA ILE A 149 -7.11 7.60 5.32
C ILE A 149 -7.86 7.66 6.64
N GLY A 150 -8.14 6.54 7.29
CA GLY A 150 -8.92 6.52 8.54
C GLY A 150 -10.41 6.77 8.35
N LEU A 151 -10.93 6.60 7.13
CA LEU A 151 -12.35 6.70 6.75
C LEU A 151 -12.72 5.51 5.87
N ALA A 152 -14.00 5.14 5.84
CA ALA A 152 -14.54 4.11 4.95
C ALA A 152 -14.71 4.65 3.51
N ALA A 153 -14.91 3.75 2.55
CA ALA A 153 -15.02 4.11 1.13
C ALA A 153 -16.29 4.92 0.78
N ASP A 154 -17.34 4.81 1.59
CA ASP A 154 -18.62 5.50 1.46
C ASP A 154 -18.71 6.77 2.34
N ASP A 155 -17.65 7.12 3.06
CA ASP A 155 -17.62 8.31 3.90
C ASP A 155 -17.71 9.59 3.04
N PRO A 156 -18.58 10.55 3.39
CA PRO A 156 -18.74 11.80 2.62
C PRO A 156 -17.46 12.63 2.54
N ASP A 157 -16.51 12.44 3.47
CA ASP A 157 -15.24 13.15 3.51
C ASP A 157 -14.12 12.47 2.71
N LEU A 158 -14.40 11.36 2.02
CA LEU A 158 -13.41 10.65 1.20
C LEU A 158 -12.77 11.56 0.15
N GLY A 159 -13.56 12.44 -0.48
CA GLY A 159 -13.10 13.41 -1.46
C GLY A 159 -12.42 14.66 -0.89
N ALA A 160 -12.26 14.75 0.44
CA ALA A 160 -11.76 15.94 1.14
C ALA A 160 -10.47 15.62 1.94
N PRO A 161 -9.28 15.66 1.31
CA PRO A 161 -8.01 15.32 1.95
C PRO A 161 -7.69 16.08 3.25
N ASP A 162 -8.19 17.31 3.40
CA ASP A 162 -8.06 18.10 4.64
C ASP A 162 -8.80 17.49 5.84
N ARG A 163 -9.81 16.65 5.57
CA ARG A 163 -10.62 15.98 6.59
C ARG A 163 -10.17 14.56 6.88
N TRP A 164 -9.19 14.03 6.13
CA TRP A 164 -8.64 12.69 6.36
C TRP A 164 -7.88 12.62 7.70
N PRO A 165 -8.27 11.72 8.63
CA PRO A 165 -7.50 11.48 9.86
C PRO A 165 -6.17 10.76 9.61
N GLY A 166 -6.06 10.03 8.49
CA GLY A 166 -4.92 9.20 8.13
C GLY A 166 -4.01 9.78 7.06
N ARG A 167 -2.89 9.09 6.81
CA ARG A 167 -1.81 9.55 5.94
C ARG A 167 -1.85 8.97 4.52
N ASN A 168 -2.67 7.95 4.27
CA ASN A 168 -2.79 7.27 2.98
C ASN A 168 -1.45 6.80 2.37
N LEU A 169 -0.48 6.38 3.20
CA LEU A 169 0.85 6.03 2.71
C LEU A 169 0.82 4.94 1.64
N LEU A 170 -0.14 4.01 1.70
CA LEU A 170 -0.24 2.93 0.74
C LEU A 170 -0.68 3.44 -0.64
N GLY A 171 -1.68 4.33 -0.68
CA GLY A 171 -2.12 4.97 -1.90
C GLY A 171 -0.99 5.67 -2.64
N PHE A 172 -0.20 6.47 -1.92
CA PHE A 172 0.96 7.16 -2.50
C PHE A 172 2.08 6.21 -2.92
N ALA A 173 2.34 5.14 -2.15
CA ALA A 173 3.31 4.12 -2.53
C ALA A 173 2.93 3.44 -3.86
N LEU A 174 1.66 3.08 -4.03
CA LEU A 174 1.14 2.51 -5.28
C LEU A 174 1.24 3.49 -6.46
N MET A 175 0.95 4.77 -6.24
CA MET A 175 1.12 5.81 -7.26
C MET A 175 2.59 5.95 -7.70
N ARG A 176 3.55 5.85 -6.77
CA ARG A 176 4.98 5.81 -7.09
C ARG A 176 5.38 4.57 -7.88
N VAL A 177 4.81 3.41 -7.55
CA VAL A 177 5.01 2.18 -8.35
C VAL A 177 4.45 2.37 -9.76
N ARG A 178 3.22 2.90 -9.90
CA ARG A 178 2.56 3.18 -11.19
C ARG A 178 3.42 4.06 -12.09
N ALA A 179 3.94 5.18 -11.56
CA ALA A 179 4.81 6.08 -12.31
C ALA A 179 6.07 5.37 -12.84
N GLY A 180 6.66 4.49 -12.04
CA GLY A 180 7.82 3.70 -12.42
C GLY A 180 7.54 2.48 -13.31
N LEU A 181 6.27 2.19 -13.64
CA LEU A 181 5.88 1.15 -14.61
C LEU A 181 5.50 1.75 -15.97
N GLY A 182 4.95 2.97 -15.99
CA GLY A 182 4.55 3.67 -17.22
C GLY A 182 5.69 4.40 -17.94
N SER A 183 6.92 4.35 -17.42
CA SER A 183 8.11 4.93 -18.05
C SER A 183 8.76 3.90 -18.99
N HIS A 184 8.19 3.70 -20.18
CA HIS A 184 8.77 2.92 -21.28
C HIS A 184 8.46 3.56 -22.63
#